data_AF-A0A843DGM6-F1
#
_entry.id   AF-A0A843DGM6-F1
#
_cell.length_a   1.000
_cell.length_b   1.000
_cell.length_c   1.000
_cell.angle_alpha   90.00
_cell.angle_beta   90.00
_cell.angle_gamma   90.00
#
_symmetry.space_group_name_H-M   'P 1'
#
loop_
_entity.id
_entity.type
_entity.pdbx_description
1 polymer ?
#
loop_
_entity_poly.entity_id
_entity_poly.type
_entity_poly.pdbx_seq_one_letter_code
_entity_poly.pdbx_strand_id
1 'polypeptide(L)'
;MSIQVTGITGIPLIKTGDDIAKILCEKTAFEDGDIVCIASTIVSKANGYLRALKDIEPSEDAVRISGLTKEDPRFIQGILDSSKDIIIEYPFILSEVPCGHVGVRAGVDNSNVEGENIIILPKDPMGDAAKLRDQIKAASGKDVGVIITDTCGRAFRRGQCGTAIGWAGMTAIRDFRGDHDLFGLELEITEEAVVDEIAAFSNFIMGE
;
A
#
# COMPACT_ATOMS: atom_id res chain seq x y z
N MET A 1 8.78 6.70 -27.42
CA MET A 1 8.99 5.96 -26.16
C MET A 1 7.82 5.01 -25.98
N SER A 2 8.06 3.76 -25.61
CA SER A 2 7.02 2.78 -25.28
C SER A 2 7.20 2.34 -23.83
N ILE A 3 6.09 2.10 -23.15
CA ILE A 3 6.05 1.54 -21.80
C ILE A 3 5.35 0.18 -21.89
N GLN A 4 5.89 -0.83 -21.21
CA GLN A 4 5.25 -2.13 -21.07
C GLN A 4 4.88 -2.34 -19.60
N VAL A 5 3.63 -2.77 -19.36
CA VAL A 5 3.13 -3.12 -18.03
C VAL A 5 2.61 -4.55 -18.10
N THR A 6 3.13 -5.42 -17.23
CA THR A 6 2.81 -6.85 -17.26
C THR A 6 2.46 -7.31 -15.84
N GLY A 7 1.32 -7.96 -15.68
CA GLY A 7 0.96 -8.61 -14.40
C GLY A 7 1.80 -9.87 -14.18
N ILE A 8 2.40 -10.01 -13.00
CA ILE A 8 3.13 -11.22 -12.63
C ILE A 8 2.12 -12.27 -12.16
N THR A 9 1.97 -13.34 -12.94
CA THR A 9 0.97 -14.38 -12.69
C THR A 9 1.55 -15.59 -11.96
N GLY A 10 0.68 -16.40 -11.35
CA GLY A 10 1.09 -17.64 -10.69
C GLY A 10 1.84 -17.44 -9.36
N ILE A 11 1.67 -16.28 -8.73
CA ILE A 11 2.07 -16.02 -7.34
C ILE A 11 1.23 -16.93 -6.41
N PRO A 12 1.86 -17.69 -5.49
CA PRO A 12 1.12 -18.54 -4.55
C PRO A 12 0.36 -17.69 -3.51
N LEU A 13 -0.53 -18.34 -2.75
CA LEU A 13 -1.09 -17.72 -1.55
C LEU A 13 0.04 -17.50 -0.53
N ILE A 14 0.35 -16.23 -0.29
CA ILE A 14 1.45 -15.80 0.58
C ILE A 14 1.12 -16.09 2.05
N LYS A 15 2.10 -16.63 2.77
CA LYS A 15 2.06 -16.95 4.19
C LYS A 15 3.16 -16.22 4.93
N THR A 16 2.99 -16.12 6.25
CA THR A 16 4.03 -15.59 7.14
C THR A 16 5.35 -16.32 6.95
N GLY A 17 6.41 -15.56 6.67
CA GLY A 17 7.75 -16.05 6.45
C GLY A 17 8.11 -16.37 4.99
N ASP A 18 7.18 -16.23 4.05
CA ASP A 18 7.50 -16.40 2.62
C ASP A 18 8.45 -15.30 2.12
N ASP A 19 9.42 -15.70 1.29
CA ASP A 19 10.37 -14.80 0.64
C ASP A 19 9.76 -14.24 -0.66
N ILE A 20 9.15 -13.05 -0.55
CA ILE A 20 8.50 -12.37 -1.69
C ILE A 20 9.49 -12.13 -2.83
N ALA A 21 10.70 -11.66 -2.54
CA ALA A 21 11.68 -11.32 -3.57
C ALA A 21 12.08 -12.56 -4.38
N LYS A 22 12.32 -13.68 -3.71
CA LYS A 22 12.59 -14.96 -4.36
C LYS A 22 11.42 -15.42 -5.22
N ILE A 23 10.19 -15.37 -4.69
CA ILE A 23 8.98 -15.73 -5.44
C ILE A 23 8.85 -14.88 -6.71
N LEU A 24 9.06 -13.56 -6.61
CA LEU A 24 9.00 -12.67 -7.76
C LEU A 24 10.05 -13.02 -8.81
N CYS A 25 11.31 -13.24 -8.40
CA CYS A 25 12.40 -13.60 -9.31
C CYS A 25 12.22 -14.97 -9.98
N GLU A 26 11.46 -15.89 -9.37
CA GLU A 26 11.09 -17.18 -9.98
C GLU A 26 9.97 -17.04 -11.01
N LYS A 27 9.15 -15.98 -10.92
CA LYS A 27 7.95 -15.78 -11.75
C LYS A 27 8.14 -14.76 -12.87
N THR A 28 9.14 -13.90 -12.75
CA THR A 28 9.51 -12.93 -13.79
C THR A 28 11.01 -12.71 -13.83
N ALA A 29 11.52 -12.42 -15.03
CA ALA A 29 12.87 -11.88 -15.18
C ALA A 29 12.79 -10.37 -15.10
N PHE A 30 13.62 -9.76 -14.24
CA PHE A 30 13.75 -8.32 -14.13
C PHE A 30 14.80 -7.79 -15.11
N GLU A 31 14.62 -6.54 -15.52
CA GLU A 31 15.61 -5.71 -16.20
C GLU A 31 16.02 -4.52 -15.31
N ASP A 32 17.19 -3.95 -15.58
CA ASP A 32 17.64 -2.77 -14.84
C ASP A 32 16.75 -1.56 -15.21
N GLY A 33 16.20 -0.90 -14.19
CA GLY A 33 15.25 0.20 -14.35
C GLY A 33 13.77 -0.20 -14.30
N ASP A 34 13.46 -1.50 -14.19
CA ASP A 34 12.08 -1.95 -13.96
C ASP A 34 11.52 -1.41 -12.64
N ILE A 35 10.20 -1.28 -12.57
CA ILE A 35 9.48 -0.91 -11.35
C ILE A 35 8.49 -2.02 -11.02
N VAL A 36 8.66 -2.66 -9.86
CA VAL A 36 7.72 -3.68 -9.37
C VAL A 36 6.77 -3.06 -8.35
N CYS A 37 5.47 -3.21 -8.62
CA CYS A 37 4.42 -2.80 -7.71
C CYS A 37 3.88 -4.04 -6.97
N ILE A 38 3.74 -3.95 -5.65
CA ILE A 38 3.36 -5.07 -4.78
C ILE A 38 2.24 -4.59 -3.86
N ALA A 39 1.11 -5.28 -3.85
CA ALA A 39 0.02 -4.97 -2.92
C ALA A 39 0.48 -5.14 -1.45
N SER A 40 0.09 -4.19 -0.61
CA SER A 40 0.32 -4.16 0.85
C SER A 40 -0.02 -5.49 1.50
N THR A 41 -1.13 -6.12 1.07
CA THR A 41 -1.63 -7.42 1.55
C THR A 41 -0.58 -8.53 1.46
N ILE A 42 0.20 -8.58 0.37
CA ILE A 42 1.25 -9.60 0.20
C ILE A 42 2.39 -9.34 1.20
N VAL A 43 2.82 -8.09 1.33
CA VAL A 43 3.90 -7.68 2.23
C VAL A 43 3.50 -7.93 3.68
N SER A 44 2.29 -7.52 4.07
CA SER A 44 1.75 -7.71 5.41
C SER A 44 1.60 -9.19 5.77
N LYS A 45 1.16 -10.06 4.84
CA LYS A 45 1.11 -11.51 5.08
C LYS A 45 2.50 -12.09 5.30
N ALA A 46 3.45 -11.83 4.41
CA ALA A 46 4.81 -12.36 4.53
C ALA A 46 5.48 -11.92 5.83
N ASN A 47 5.27 -10.66 6.23
CA ASN A 47 5.86 -10.08 7.45
C ASN A 47 5.06 -10.40 8.73
N GLY A 48 3.94 -11.13 8.62
CA GLY A 48 3.14 -11.57 9.77
C GLY A 48 2.33 -10.46 10.44
N TYR A 49 1.93 -9.43 9.70
CA TYR A 49 1.05 -8.34 10.17
C TYR A 49 -0.43 -8.76 10.17
N LEU A 50 -0.68 -9.88 10.84
CA LEU A 50 -2.00 -10.49 11.01
C LEU A 50 -2.34 -10.52 12.50
N ARG A 51 -3.60 -10.25 12.84
CA ARG A 51 -4.11 -10.40 14.21
C ARG A 51 -5.43 -11.15 14.20
N ALA A 52 -5.59 -12.10 15.10
CA ALA A 52 -6.87 -12.79 15.25
C ALA A 52 -7.85 -11.89 16.01
N LEU A 53 -9.06 -11.72 15.49
CA LEU A 53 -10.10 -10.91 16.12
C LEU A 53 -10.41 -11.38 17.55
N LYS A 54 -10.39 -12.69 17.79
CA LYS A 54 -10.59 -13.28 19.12
C LYS A 54 -9.57 -12.82 20.18
N ASP A 55 -8.39 -12.35 19.76
CA ASP A 55 -7.31 -11.91 20.64
C ASP A 55 -7.32 -10.37 20.81
N ILE A 56 -8.33 -9.69 20.29
CA ILE A 56 -8.52 -8.23 20.40
C ILE A 56 -9.64 -7.95 21.40
N GLU A 57 -9.31 -7.22 22.46
CA GLU A 57 -10.28 -6.73 23.44
C GLU A 57 -10.71 -5.28 23.07
N PRO A 58 -11.99 -5.04 22.74
CA PRO A 58 -12.44 -3.71 22.36
C PRO A 58 -12.46 -2.73 23.54
N SER A 59 -11.95 -1.52 23.31
CA SER A 59 -12.12 -0.38 24.21
C SER A 59 -13.54 0.20 24.15
N GLU A 60 -13.87 1.08 25.10
CA GLU A 60 -15.14 1.81 25.11
C GLU A 60 -15.34 2.63 23.83
N ASP A 61 -14.27 3.23 23.30
CA ASP A 61 -14.31 3.98 22.04
C ASP A 61 -14.60 3.06 20.84
N ALA A 62 -13.97 1.88 20.79
CA ALA A 62 -14.24 0.91 19.74
C ALA A 62 -15.71 0.44 19.77
N VAL A 63 -16.27 0.20 20.96
CA VAL A 63 -17.69 -0.14 21.13
C VAL A 63 -18.60 1.01 20.72
N ARG A 64 -18.26 2.25 21.08
CA ARG A 64 -19.01 3.45 20.71
C ARG A 64 -19.06 3.63 19.19
N ILE A 65 -17.91 3.56 18.52
CA ILE A 65 -17.80 3.71 17.06
C ILE A 65 -18.51 2.55 16.34
N SER A 66 -18.35 1.32 16.84
CA SER A 66 -19.11 0.15 16.34
C SER A 66 -20.63 0.38 16.38
N GLY A 67 -21.14 1.08 17.40
CA GLY A 67 -22.54 1.48 17.48
C GLY A 67 -23.01 2.35 16.30
N LEU A 68 -22.12 3.17 15.73
CA LEU A 68 -22.36 4.04 14.57
C LEU A 68 -22.23 3.29 13.25
N THR A 69 -21.14 2.55 13.06
CA THR A 69 -20.78 1.89 11.79
C THR A 69 -21.44 0.54 11.59
N LYS A 70 -21.89 -0.11 12.68
CA LYS A 70 -22.36 -1.50 12.74
C LYS A 70 -21.29 -2.55 12.43
N GLU A 71 -20.02 -2.16 12.47
CA GLU A 71 -18.88 -3.07 12.33
C GLU A 71 -18.54 -3.75 13.66
N ASP A 72 -17.80 -4.86 13.62
CA ASP A 72 -17.35 -5.59 14.82
C ASP A 72 -16.45 -4.67 15.69
N PRO A 73 -16.73 -4.49 16.99
CA PRO A 73 -15.92 -3.62 17.85
C PRO A 73 -14.46 -4.08 17.97
N ARG A 74 -14.17 -5.37 17.77
CA ARG A 74 -12.80 -5.91 17.73
C ARG A 74 -12.07 -5.48 16.46
N PHE A 75 -12.79 -5.42 15.34
CA PHE A 75 -12.27 -4.87 14.09
C PHE A 75 -11.99 -3.38 14.23
N ILE A 76 -12.93 -2.62 14.81
CA ILE A 76 -12.72 -1.20 15.13
C ILE A 76 -11.50 -1.01 16.03
N GLN A 77 -11.34 -1.84 17.07
CA GLN A 77 -10.16 -1.76 17.92
C GLN A 77 -8.86 -2.00 17.14
N GLY A 78 -8.86 -2.95 16.18
CA GLY A 78 -7.73 -3.14 15.27
C GLY A 78 -7.38 -1.89 14.46
N ILE A 79 -8.39 -1.14 14.02
CA ILE A 79 -8.20 0.16 13.35
C ILE A 79 -7.59 1.18 14.32
N LEU A 80 -8.16 1.33 15.52
CA LEU A 80 -7.68 2.28 16.53
C LEU A 80 -6.22 1.99 16.92
N ASP A 81 -5.88 0.72 17.16
CA ASP A 81 -4.52 0.28 17.49
C ASP A 81 -3.50 0.58 16.36
N SER A 82 -3.98 0.64 15.13
CA SER A 82 -3.17 0.91 13.92
C SER A 82 -3.15 2.39 13.55
N SER A 83 -3.95 3.21 14.22
CA SER A 83 -4.13 4.63 13.93
C SER A 83 -3.29 5.50 14.87
N LYS A 84 -2.74 6.57 14.33
CA LYS A 84 -2.23 7.70 15.09
C LYS A 84 -3.35 8.68 15.46
N ASP A 85 -4.29 8.90 14.55
CA ASP A 85 -5.45 9.77 14.77
C ASP A 85 -6.67 9.30 13.97
N ILE A 86 -7.87 9.63 14.47
CA ILE A 86 -9.16 9.37 13.81
C ILE A 86 -9.76 10.70 13.38
N ILE A 87 -9.82 10.91 12.06
CA ILE A 87 -10.26 12.16 11.45
C ILE A 87 -11.79 12.16 11.26
N ILE A 88 -12.34 11.02 10.85
CA ILE A 88 -13.78 10.81 10.64
C ILE A 88 -14.12 9.44 11.21
N GLU A 89 -15.20 9.34 12.00
CA GLU A 89 -15.68 8.06 12.55
C GLU A 89 -16.87 7.47 11.75
N TYR A 90 -17.61 8.33 11.02
CA TYR A 90 -18.83 7.97 10.29
C TYR A 90 -19.04 8.90 9.08
N PRO A 91 -19.51 8.42 7.91
CA PRO A 91 -20.07 7.10 7.60
C PRO A 91 -19.05 5.98 7.35
N PHE A 92 -17.76 6.31 7.41
CA PHE A 92 -16.64 5.37 7.39
C PHE A 92 -15.54 5.94 8.29
N ILE A 93 -14.62 5.09 8.71
CA ILE A 93 -13.51 5.54 9.55
C ILE A 93 -12.38 6.03 8.65
N LEU A 94 -12.05 7.31 8.73
CA LEU A 94 -10.85 7.90 8.12
C LEU A 94 -9.83 8.14 9.21
N SER A 95 -8.61 7.64 9.01
CA SER A 95 -7.56 7.62 10.02
C SER A 95 -6.21 7.99 9.42
N GLU A 96 -5.39 8.67 10.20
CA GLU A 96 -3.96 8.81 9.94
C GLU A 96 -3.24 7.62 10.58
N VAL A 97 -2.40 6.90 9.82
CA VAL A 97 -1.50 5.87 10.38
C VAL A 97 -0.14 6.47 10.75
N PRO A 98 0.66 5.83 11.63
CA PRO A 98 1.94 6.39 12.09
C PRO A 98 2.94 6.77 10.99
N CYS A 99 2.91 6.10 9.82
CA CYS A 99 3.76 6.44 8.68
C CYS A 99 3.26 7.66 7.88
N GLY A 100 2.15 8.29 8.29
CA GLY A 100 1.59 9.51 7.71
C GLY A 100 0.54 9.30 6.62
N HIS A 101 0.31 8.06 6.18
CA HIS A 101 -0.76 7.76 5.23
C HIS A 101 -2.13 8.03 5.88
N VAL A 102 -3.01 8.72 5.15
CA VAL A 102 -4.39 8.98 5.57
C VAL A 102 -5.31 8.15 4.69
N GLY A 103 -5.93 7.15 5.30
CA GLY A 103 -6.70 6.14 4.59
C GLY A 103 -7.93 5.70 5.37
N VAL A 104 -8.79 4.94 4.71
CA VAL A 104 -9.97 4.35 5.36
C VAL A 104 -9.51 3.19 6.24
N ARG A 105 -10.05 3.11 7.47
CA ARG A 105 -9.81 2.01 8.42
C ARG A 105 -8.33 1.73 8.71
N ALA A 106 -7.44 2.71 8.61
CA ALA A 106 -6.00 2.54 8.78
C ALA A 106 -5.38 1.48 7.84
N GLY A 107 -6.05 1.19 6.71
CA GLY A 107 -5.72 0.07 5.83
C GLY A 107 -5.88 -1.30 6.48
N VAL A 108 -6.59 -1.38 7.62
CA VAL A 108 -6.99 -2.65 8.23
C VAL A 108 -8.08 -3.27 7.37
N ASP A 109 -7.84 -4.52 7.00
CA ASP A 109 -8.77 -5.29 6.19
C ASP A 109 -9.00 -6.67 6.81
N ASN A 110 -10.11 -7.29 6.47
CA ASN A 110 -10.44 -8.70 6.76
C ASN A 110 -10.76 -9.48 5.47
N SER A 111 -10.69 -8.84 4.31
CA SER A 111 -10.76 -9.48 3.01
C SER A 111 -9.49 -10.28 2.72
N ASN A 112 -9.61 -11.37 1.93
CA ASN A 112 -8.47 -12.16 1.47
C ASN A 112 -7.56 -12.73 2.58
N VAL A 113 -8.03 -12.85 3.82
CA VAL A 113 -7.29 -13.46 4.95
C VAL A 113 -7.98 -14.75 5.40
N GLU A 114 -7.21 -15.76 5.80
CA GLU A 114 -7.76 -17.00 6.34
C GLU A 114 -8.28 -16.82 7.78
N GLY A 115 -9.47 -17.36 8.06
CA GLY A 115 -10.07 -17.36 9.40
C GLY A 115 -10.61 -16.00 9.87
N GLU A 116 -10.83 -15.85 11.18
CA GLU A 116 -11.26 -14.58 11.80
C GLU A 116 -10.05 -13.70 12.12
N ASN A 117 -9.24 -13.41 11.11
CA ASN A 117 -8.07 -12.54 11.23
C ASN A 117 -8.32 -11.20 10.53
N ILE A 118 -7.64 -10.17 11.02
CA ILE A 118 -7.43 -8.91 10.32
C ILE A 118 -5.98 -8.82 9.83
N ILE A 119 -5.79 -8.16 8.71
CA ILE A 119 -4.49 -7.74 8.21
C ILE A 119 -4.32 -6.26 8.48
N ILE A 120 -3.10 -5.86 8.85
CA ILE A 120 -2.73 -4.47 9.13
C ILE A 120 -1.66 -4.08 8.13
N LEU A 121 -1.63 -2.81 7.72
CA LEU A 121 -0.58 -2.27 6.87
C LEU A 121 0.82 -2.49 7.45
N PRO A 122 1.86 -2.53 6.60
CA PRO A 122 3.22 -2.52 7.07
C PRO A 122 3.50 -1.34 8.01
N LYS A 123 4.18 -1.60 9.13
CA LYS A 123 4.54 -0.55 10.09
C LYS A 123 5.54 0.46 9.51
N ASP A 124 6.42 -0.02 8.63
CA ASP A 124 7.41 0.77 7.90
C ASP A 124 7.42 0.34 6.42
N PRO A 125 6.43 0.79 5.63
CA PRO A 125 6.31 0.39 4.22
C PRO A 125 7.49 0.90 3.37
N MET A 126 8.10 2.03 3.75
CA MET A 126 9.32 2.53 3.08
C MET A 126 10.50 1.58 3.32
N GLY A 127 10.71 1.17 4.57
CA GLY A 127 11.74 0.20 4.93
C GLY A 127 11.50 -1.18 4.30
N ASP A 128 10.25 -1.63 4.22
CA ASP A 128 9.92 -2.91 3.57
C ASP A 128 10.12 -2.86 2.05
N ALA A 129 9.79 -1.74 1.39
CA ALA A 129 10.11 -1.54 -0.02
C ALA A 129 11.63 -1.56 -0.28
N ALA A 130 12.41 -0.92 0.60
CA ALA A 130 13.87 -0.91 0.49
C ALA A 130 14.48 -2.31 0.67
N LYS A 131 14.02 -3.08 1.68
CA LYS A 131 14.45 -4.46 1.88
C LYS A 131 14.12 -5.34 0.68
N LEU A 132 12.90 -5.23 0.15
CA LEU A 132 12.48 -6.01 -1.02
C LEU A 132 13.33 -5.69 -2.25
N ARG A 133 13.64 -4.40 -2.47
CA ARG A 133 14.54 -3.97 -3.54
C ARG A 133 15.92 -4.62 -3.39
N ASP A 134 16.51 -4.55 -2.20
CA ASP A 134 17.83 -5.13 -1.93
C ASP A 134 17.83 -6.66 -2.12
N GLN A 135 16.76 -7.33 -1.69
CA GLN A 135 16.59 -8.77 -1.88
C GLN A 135 16.43 -9.14 -3.37
N ILE A 136 15.65 -8.39 -4.14
CA ILE A 136 15.53 -8.57 -5.59
C ILE A 136 16.89 -8.35 -6.26
N LYS A 137 17.63 -7.30 -5.87
CA LYS A 137 18.98 -7.03 -6.38
C LYS A 137 19.93 -8.19 -6.08
N ALA A 138 19.88 -8.75 -4.88
CA ALA A 138 20.70 -9.89 -4.48
C ALA A 138 20.35 -11.18 -5.24
N ALA A 139 19.05 -11.42 -5.49
CA ALA A 139 18.57 -12.63 -6.15
C ALA A 139 18.73 -12.61 -7.68
N SER A 140 18.53 -11.45 -8.31
CA SER A 140 18.51 -11.30 -9.78
C SER A 140 19.73 -10.56 -10.35
N GLY A 141 20.46 -9.81 -9.52
CA GLY A 141 21.51 -8.88 -9.95
C GLY A 141 20.99 -7.54 -10.50
N LYS A 142 19.66 -7.34 -10.58
CA LYS A 142 19.02 -6.22 -11.27
C LYS A 142 18.63 -5.08 -10.35
N ASP A 143 18.93 -3.85 -10.77
CA ASP A 143 18.52 -2.64 -10.06
C ASP A 143 17.11 -2.23 -10.48
N VAL A 144 16.17 -2.31 -9.55
CA VAL A 144 14.75 -2.03 -9.78
C VAL A 144 14.22 -0.99 -8.80
N GLY A 145 13.15 -0.31 -9.18
CA GLY A 145 12.26 0.39 -8.26
C GLY A 145 11.25 -0.57 -7.63
N VAL A 146 10.86 -0.32 -6.39
CA VAL A 146 9.78 -1.05 -5.70
C VAL A 146 8.75 -0.05 -5.22
N ILE A 147 7.47 -0.34 -5.45
CA ILE A 147 6.34 0.41 -4.89
C ILE A 147 5.43 -0.58 -4.16
N ILE A 148 5.13 -0.31 -2.89
CA ILE A 148 4.08 -1.00 -2.14
C ILE A 148 2.81 -0.19 -2.27
N THR A 149 1.74 -0.82 -2.74
CA THR A 149 0.47 -0.17 -3.05
C THR A 149 -0.64 -0.62 -2.10
N ASP A 150 -1.58 0.25 -1.82
CA ASP A 150 -2.82 -0.10 -1.11
C ASP A 150 -4.03 0.53 -1.79
N THR A 151 -5.19 -0.12 -1.68
CA THR A 151 -6.44 0.36 -2.28
C THR A 151 -7.07 1.42 -1.39
N CYS A 152 -7.22 2.63 -1.92
CA CYS A 152 -7.79 3.75 -1.17
C CYS A 152 -8.97 4.40 -1.89
N GLY A 153 -9.93 4.91 -1.09
CA GLY A 153 -10.89 5.89 -1.58
C GLY A 153 -10.24 7.27 -1.74
N ARG A 154 -11.01 8.26 -2.20
CA ARG A 154 -10.51 9.63 -2.38
C ARG A 154 -11.61 10.68 -2.28
N ALA A 155 -11.23 11.89 -1.89
CA ALA A 155 -12.17 12.98 -1.73
C ALA A 155 -12.89 13.33 -3.06
N PHE A 156 -14.16 13.69 -2.93
CA PHE A 156 -15.02 14.23 -3.99
C PHE A 156 -15.32 13.31 -5.18
N ARG A 157 -14.85 12.05 -5.20
CA ARG A 157 -15.15 11.09 -6.27
C ARG A 157 -15.50 9.71 -5.71
N ARG A 158 -16.31 8.96 -6.46
CA ARG A 158 -16.70 7.58 -6.12
C ARG A 158 -15.71 6.57 -6.73
N GLY A 159 -15.55 5.44 -6.06
CA GLY A 159 -14.63 4.37 -6.45
C GLY A 159 -13.28 4.47 -5.74
N GLN A 160 -12.58 3.35 -5.66
CA GLN A 160 -11.24 3.23 -5.10
C GLN A 160 -10.18 3.20 -6.20
N CYS A 161 -8.93 3.48 -5.84
CA CYS A 161 -7.76 3.31 -6.69
C CYS A 161 -6.53 2.97 -5.84
N GLY A 162 -5.55 2.31 -6.45
CA GLY A 162 -4.26 2.08 -5.82
C GLY A 162 -3.55 3.39 -5.51
N THR A 163 -2.93 3.44 -4.34
CA THR A 163 -2.10 4.55 -3.84
C THR A 163 -0.78 3.96 -3.35
N ALA A 164 0.34 4.67 -3.56
CA ALA A 164 1.62 4.23 -3.01
C ALA A 164 1.66 4.49 -1.51
N ILE A 165 1.98 3.47 -0.72
CA ILE A 165 2.19 3.59 0.74
C ILE A 165 3.65 3.45 1.14
N GLY A 166 4.50 2.92 0.25
CA GLY A 166 5.95 2.89 0.41
C GLY A 166 6.66 2.65 -0.91
N TRP A 167 7.87 3.16 -1.07
CA TRP A 167 8.65 2.99 -2.30
C TRP A 167 10.15 3.05 -2.05
N ALA A 168 10.93 2.47 -2.95
CA ALA A 168 12.39 2.49 -2.92
C ALA A 168 12.99 2.44 -4.32
N GLY A 169 14.19 3.03 -4.50
CA GLY A 169 14.92 3.02 -5.77
C GLY A 169 14.43 4.03 -6.81
N MET A 170 13.51 4.93 -6.44
CA MET A 170 13.00 5.98 -7.31
C MET A 170 12.55 7.22 -6.53
N THR A 171 12.52 8.35 -7.22
CA THR A 171 11.99 9.61 -6.69
C THR A 171 10.46 9.60 -6.74
N ALA A 172 9.81 9.99 -5.64
CA ALA A 172 8.35 10.06 -5.57
C ALA A 172 7.75 11.16 -6.44
N ILE A 173 8.46 12.28 -6.51
CA ILE A 173 8.04 13.50 -7.17
C ILE A 173 8.94 13.75 -8.36
N ARG A 174 8.34 13.99 -9.51
CA ARG A 174 8.99 14.65 -10.63
C ARG A 174 8.73 16.14 -10.52
N ASP A 175 9.76 16.87 -10.13
CA ASP A 175 9.72 18.30 -9.91
C ASP A 175 9.97 19.04 -11.22
N PHE A 176 8.97 19.79 -11.69
CA PHE A 176 9.05 20.63 -12.88
C PHE A 176 9.19 22.11 -12.52
N ARG A 177 9.38 22.46 -11.24
CA ARG A 177 9.55 23.88 -10.87
C ARG A 177 10.83 24.44 -11.48
N GLY A 178 10.72 25.60 -12.10
CA GLY A 178 11.81 26.22 -12.86
C GLY A 178 11.92 25.74 -14.32
N ASP A 179 11.21 24.68 -14.72
CA ASP A 179 11.05 24.35 -16.13
C ASP A 179 10.11 25.36 -16.81
N HIS A 180 10.01 25.31 -18.13
CA HIS A 180 9.19 26.21 -18.92
C HIS A 180 8.08 25.44 -19.65
N ASP A 181 6.90 26.05 -19.73
CA ASP A 181 5.78 25.51 -20.51
C ASP A 181 6.00 25.68 -22.03
N LEU A 182 5.01 25.26 -22.83
CA LEU A 182 5.06 25.34 -24.30
C LEU A 182 5.15 26.77 -24.85
N PHE A 183 4.93 27.78 -24.02
CA PHE A 183 4.98 29.21 -24.36
C PHE A 183 6.15 29.94 -23.69
N GLY A 184 7.03 29.21 -23.00
CA GLY A 184 8.19 29.78 -22.32
C GLY A 184 7.89 30.43 -20.98
N LEU A 185 6.73 30.17 -20.37
CA LEU A 185 6.43 30.61 -19.01
C LEU A 185 6.98 29.60 -17.99
N GLU A 186 7.60 30.10 -16.94
CA GLU A 186 8.15 29.27 -15.87
C GLU A 186 7.04 28.55 -15.08
N LEU A 187 7.26 27.27 -14.80
CA LEU A 187 6.40 26.47 -13.95
C LEU A 187 6.76 26.71 -12.47
N GLU A 188 5.83 27.24 -11.68
CA GLU A 188 6.13 27.66 -10.29
C GLU A 188 5.81 26.58 -9.23
N ILE A 189 4.83 25.71 -9.48
CA ILE A 189 4.27 24.79 -8.46
C ILE A 189 4.11 23.35 -8.94
N THR A 190 4.65 23.02 -10.13
CA THR A 190 4.35 21.75 -10.79
C THR A 190 5.21 20.62 -10.23
N GLU A 191 4.63 19.81 -9.36
CA GLU A 191 5.20 18.57 -8.82
C GLU A 191 4.28 17.39 -9.18
N GLU A 192 4.78 16.45 -9.99
CA GLU A 192 4.04 15.27 -10.45
C GLU A 192 4.34 14.09 -9.51
N ALA A 193 3.30 13.50 -8.92
CA ALA A 193 3.40 12.35 -8.03
C ALA A 193 3.50 11.03 -8.79
N VAL A 194 4.64 10.80 -9.45
CA VAL A 194 4.85 9.67 -10.38
C VAL A 194 4.62 8.30 -9.71
N VAL A 195 4.91 8.16 -8.42
CA VAL A 195 4.69 6.89 -7.69
C VAL A 195 3.20 6.55 -7.55
N ASP A 196 2.34 7.55 -7.37
CA ASP A 196 0.89 7.33 -7.25
C ASP A 196 0.25 7.07 -8.62
N GLU A 197 0.76 7.68 -9.69
CA GLU A 197 0.32 7.37 -11.05
C GLU A 197 0.61 5.92 -11.43
N ILE A 198 1.82 5.44 -11.10
CA ILE A 198 2.22 4.05 -11.32
C ILE A 198 1.41 3.11 -10.41
N ALA A 199 1.25 3.45 -9.14
CA ALA A 199 0.45 2.66 -8.20
C ALA A 199 -0.99 2.49 -8.69
N ALA A 200 -1.64 3.58 -9.12
CA ALA A 200 -3.00 3.55 -9.65
C ALA A 200 -3.12 2.65 -10.88
N PHE A 201 -2.18 2.73 -11.83
CA PHE A 201 -2.21 1.88 -13.02
C PHE A 201 -1.92 0.41 -12.69
N SER A 202 -0.97 0.15 -11.77
CA SER A 202 -0.67 -1.21 -11.33
C SER A 202 -1.87 -1.88 -10.65
N ASN A 203 -2.64 -1.13 -9.87
CA ASN A 203 -3.86 -1.61 -9.21
C ASN A 203 -4.94 -2.01 -10.21
N PHE A 204 -5.07 -1.29 -11.33
CA PHE A 204 -5.95 -1.71 -12.43
C PHE A 204 -5.56 -3.08 -13.01
N ILE A 205 -4.26 -3.40 -13.04
CA ILE A 205 -3.77 -4.71 -13.50
C ILE A 205 -3.96 -5.79 -12.44
N MET A 206 -3.75 -5.46 -11.16
CA MET A 206 -3.92 -6.40 -10.03
C MET A 206 -5.38 -6.79 -9.81
N GLY A 207 -6.28 -5.81 -9.91
CA GLY A 207 -7.66 -5.94 -9.43
C GLY A 207 -7.79 -5.66 -7.93
N GLU A 208 -9.02 -5.83 -7.43
CA GLU A 208 -9.41 -5.70 -6.02
C GLU A 208 -9.77 -7.07 -5.44
#